data_AF-A0A428QNN6-F1
#
_entry.id   AF-A0A428QNN6-F1
#
_cell.length_a   1.000
_cell.length_b   1.000
_cell.length_c   1.000
_cell.angle_alpha   90.00
_cell.angle_beta   90.00
_cell.angle_gamma   90.00
#
_symmetry.space_group_name_H-M   'P 1'
#
loop_
_entity.id
_entity.type
_entity.pdbx_description
1 polymer ?
#
loop_
_entity_poly.entity_id
_entity_poly.type
_entity_poly.pdbx_seq_one_letter_code
_entity_poly.pdbx_strand_id
1 'polypeptide(L)'
;MEVPNRTVKALDRVRRRMMLSISREEMARFFSESLTSLLALINQQVGSVQQVLGKQPKYIVLVGGLGDSPYIHKHLRATFQEIRVVHSPSQDLAVAGGAVARLMRSGIFKHDQDIPGTSPT
;
A
#
# COMPACT_ATOMS: atom_id res chain seq x y z
N MET A 1 11.20 -43.05 16.66
CA MET A 1 10.29 -43.68 15.68
C MET A 1 10.74 -43.19 14.30
N GLU A 2 11.59 -43.95 13.60
CA GLU A 2 12.10 -43.56 12.27
C GLU A 2 11.03 -43.81 11.21
N VAL A 3 10.65 -42.77 10.47
CA VAL A 3 9.69 -42.90 9.38
C VAL A 3 10.41 -43.46 8.15
N PRO A 4 9.95 -44.57 7.53
CA PRO A 4 10.65 -45.17 6.41
C PRO A 4 10.81 -44.19 5.24
N ASN A 5 12.03 -44.06 4.71
CA ASN A 5 12.42 -43.13 3.64
C ASN A 5 11.56 -43.25 2.36
N ARG A 6 10.92 -44.40 2.14
CA ARG A 6 9.98 -44.63 1.02
C ARG A 6 8.68 -43.85 1.18
N THR A 7 8.17 -43.73 2.40
CA THR A 7 6.93 -43.01 2.72
C THR A 7 7.12 -41.50 2.52
N VAL A 8 8.29 -40.97 2.89
CA VAL A 8 8.66 -39.56 2.70
C VAL A 8 8.75 -39.23 1.19
N LYS A 9 9.40 -40.08 0.40
CA LYS A 9 9.52 -39.91 -1.06
C LYS A 9 8.18 -39.95 -1.81
N ALA A 10 7.24 -40.78 -1.34
CA ALA A 10 5.89 -40.84 -1.91
C ALA A 10 5.12 -39.54 -1.62
N LEU A 11 5.21 -39.03 -0.38
CA LEU A 11 4.59 -37.77 0.02
C LEU A 11 5.14 -36.57 -0.78
N ASP A 12 6.46 -36.52 -0.98
CA ASP A 12 7.13 -35.46 -1.76
C ASP A 12 6.79 -35.51 -3.26
N ARG A 13 6.55 -36.71 -3.81
CA ARG A 13 6.05 -36.84 -5.20
C ARG A 13 4.62 -36.32 -5.32
N VAL A 14 3.75 -36.62 -4.35
CA VAL A 14 2.37 -36.11 -4.32
C VAL A 14 2.37 -34.59 -4.15
N ARG A 15 3.16 -34.05 -3.22
CA ARG A 15 3.33 -32.60 -3.02
C ARG A 15 3.79 -31.88 -4.28
N ARG A 16 4.80 -32.42 -4.98
CA ARG A 16 5.24 -31.86 -6.27
C ARG A 16 4.18 -31.94 -7.36
N ARG A 17 3.34 -32.97 -7.35
CA ARG A 17 2.20 -33.10 -8.27
C ARG A 17 1.06 -32.10 -7.97
N MET A 18 1.01 -31.57 -6.75
CA MET A 18 0.02 -30.56 -6.31
C MET A 18 0.57 -29.12 -6.32
N MET A 19 1.87 -28.93 -6.58
CA MET A 19 2.45 -27.60 -6.68
C MET A 19 2.17 -27.00 -8.06
N LEU A 20 1.33 -25.98 -8.09
CA LEU A 20 1.22 -25.06 -9.22
C LEU A 20 2.34 -24.03 -9.11
N SER A 21 3.32 -24.11 -10.01
CA SER A 21 4.32 -23.06 -10.18
C SER A 21 3.80 -22.04 -11.17
N ILE A 22 3.62 -20.80 -10.75
CA ILE A 22 3.29 -19.68 -11.63
C ILE A 22 4.57 -18.87 -11.83
N SER A 23 4.94 -18.64 -13.08
CA SER A 23 6.08 -17.78 -13.41
C SER A 23 5.81 -16.32 -13.05
N ARG A 24 6.86 -15.51 -12.91
CA ARG A 24 6.72 -14.08 -12.64
C ARG A 24 5.98 -13.37 -13.77
N GLU A 25 6.20 -13.82 -15.00
CA GLU A 25 5.60 -13.31 -16.23
C GLU A 25 4.10 -13.62 -16.27
N GLU A 26 3.70 -14.85 -15.95
CA GLU A 26 2.28 -15.22 -15.82
C GLU A 26 1.61 -14.46 -14.69
N MET A 27 2.27 -14.34 -13.53
CA MET A 27 1.77 -13.54 -12.41
C MET A 27 1.56 -12.07 -12.81
N ALA A 28 2.51 -11.47 -13.54
CA ALA A 28 2.37 -10.11 -14.04
C ALA A 28 1.19 -9.95 -15.02
N ARG A 29 0.94 -10.95 -15.87
CA ARG A 29 -0.20 -10.92 -16.79
C ARG A 29 -1.53 -10.89 -16.06
N PHE A 30 -1.68 -11.65 -14.96
CA PHE A 30 -2.89 -11.61 -14.13
C PHE A 30 -3.23 -10.21 -13.60
N PHE A 31 -2.21 -9.39 -13.33
CA PHE A 31 -2.41 -8.04 -12.78
C PHE A 31 -2.32 -6.92 -13.84
N SER A 32 -2.16 -7.26 -15.12
CA SER A 32 -1.94 -6.27 -16.18
C SER A 32 -3.14 -5.37 -16.40
N GLU A 33 -4.35 -5.92 -16.35
CA GLU A 33 -5.60 -5.15 -16.45
C GLU A 33 -5.77 -4.21 -15.26
N SER A 34 -5.60 -4.72 -14.04
CA SER A 34 -5.69 -3.91 -12.82
C SER A 34 -4.66 -2.78 -12.80
N LEU A 35 -3.43 -3.05 -13.25
CA LEU A 35 -2.40 -2.02 -13.39
C LEU A 35 -2.81 -0.97 -14.42
N THR A 36 -3.36 -1.38 -15.56
CA THR A 36 -3.81 -0.46 -16.62
C THR A 36 -4.89 0.48 -16.11
N SER A 37 -5.90 -0.06 -15.41
CA SER A 37 -6.95 0.75 -14.79
C SER A 37 -6.38 1.71 -13.74
N LEU A 38 -5.45 1.25 -12.91
CA LEU A 38 -4.79 2.07 -11.90
C LEU A 38 -4.01 3.23 -12.53
N LEU A 39 -3.26 2.98 -13.60
CA LEU A 39 -2.53 4.03 -14.32
C LEU A 39 -3.46 5.05 -14.97
N ALA A 40 -4.57 4.60 -15.57
CA ALA A 40 -5.57 5.48 -16.15
C ALA A 40 -6.20 6.40 -15.10
N LEU A 41 -6.56 5.86 -13.93
CA LEU A 41 -7.11 6.64 -12.82
C LEU A 41 -6.12 7.68 -12.29
N ILE A 42 -4.84 7.32 -12.13
CA ILE A 42 -3.82 8.27 -11.67
C ILE A 42 -3.60 9.36 -12.72
N ASN A 43 -3.53 9.02 -14.01
CA ASN A 43 -3.43 10.00 -15.08
C ASN A 43 -4.59 11.00 -15.07
N GLN A 44 -5.82 10.53 -14.88
CA GLN A 44 -6.99 11.40 -14.74
C GLN A 44 -6.82 12.37 -13.56
N GLN A 45 -6.40 11.88 -12.40
CA GLN A 45 -6.19 12.70 -11.21
C GLN A 45 -5.07 13.74 -11.40
N VAL A 46 -3.95 13.35 -12.03
CA VAL A 46 -2.86 14.26 -12.39
C VAL A 46 -3.38 15.37 -13.32
N GLY A 47 -4.17 15.02 -14.33
CA GLY A 47 -4.81 15.96 -15.24
C GLY A 47 -5.73 16.94 -14.50
N SER A 48 -6.57 16.45 -13.58
CA SER A 48 -7.43 17.31 -12.77
C SER A 48 -6.63 18.27 -11.89
N VAL A 49 -5.54 17.82 -11.27
CA VAL A 49 -4.67 18.70 -10.47
C VAL A 49 -4.01 19.77 -11.34
N GLN A 50 -3.51 19.40 -12.52
CA GLN A 50 -2.91 20.32 -13.48
C GLN A 50 -3.90 21.39 -13.95
N GLN A 51 -5.15 21.02 -14.19
CA GLN A 51 -6.21 21.97 -14.58
C GLN A 51 -6.52 22.97 -13.47
N VAL A 52 -6.59 22.52 -12.22
CA VAL A 52 -6.96 23.37 -11.07
C VAL A 52 -5.79 24.27 -10.63
N LEU A 53 -4.56 23.75 -10.62
CA LEU A 53 -3.39 24.44 -10.04
C LEU A 53 -2.44 25.02 -11.09
N GLY A 54 -2.66 24.74 -12.38
CA GLY A 54 -1.75 25.13 -13.48
C GLY A 54 -0.42 24.38 -13.49
N LYS A 55 -0.25 23.35 -12.64
CA LYS A 55 0.99 22.58 -12.49
C LYS A 55 0.74 21.15 -12.03
N GLN A 56 1.68 20.25 -12.32
CA GLN A 56 1.58 18.85 -11.97
C GLN A 56 1.72 18.67 -10.45
N PRO A 57 1.13 17.61 -9.87
CA PRO A 57 1.37 17.26 -8.48
C PRO A 57 2.85 16.94 -8.27
N LYS A 58 3.39 17.35 -7.12
CA LYS A 58 4.79 17.09 -6.77
C LYS A 58 5.04 15.64 -6.34
N TYR A 59 4.02 15.00 -5.78
CA TYR A 59 4.11 13.69 -5.16
C TYR A 59 2.91 12.83 -5.51
N ILE A 60 3.17 11.54 -5.71
CA ILE A 60 2.19 10.46 -5.60
C ILE A 60 2.55 9.68 -4.34
N VAL A 61 1.66 9.66 -3.35
CA VAL A 61 1.89 8.98 -2.07
C VAL A 61 1.17 7.64 -2.09
N LEU A 62 1.93 6.56 -1.97
CA LEU A 62 1.42 5.19 -1.88
C LEU A 62 1.10 4.85 -0.42
N VAL A 63 -0.13 4.40 -0.20
CA VAL A 63 -0.69 4.04 1.11
C VAL A 63 -1.41 2.70 1.03
N GLY A 64 -1.54 2.02 2.18
CA GLY A 64 -2.12 0.67 2.32
C GLY A 64 -1.26 -0.44 1.69
N GLY A 65 -1.57 -1.69 2.01
CA GLY A 65 -0.79 -2.85 1.55
C GLY A 65 -0.66 -3.02 0.02
N LEU A 66 -1.61 -2.53 -0.78
CA LEU A 66 -1.45 -2.55 -2.25
C LEU A 66 -0.37 -1.57 -2.73
N GLY A 67 -0.17 -0.47 -1.99
CA GLY A 67 0.89 0.49 -2.23
C GLY A 67 2.29 -0.10 -2.10
N ASP A 68 2.44 -1.27 -1.48
CA ASP A 68 3.74 -1.91 -1.20
C ASP A 68 4.18 -2.87 -2.28
N SER A 69 3.33 -3.10 -3.28
CA SER A 69 3.65 -3.96 -4.40
C SER A 69 4.86 -3.40 -5.17
N PRO A 70 5.99 -4.14 -5.20
CA PRO A 70 7.18 -3.71 -5.96
C PRO A 70 6.88 -3.62 -7.46
N TYR A 71 5.92 -4.42 -7.93
CA TYR A 71 5.44 -4.38 -9.31
C TYR A 71 4.77 -3.04 -9.60
N ILE A 72 3.79 -2.63 -8.79
CA ILE A 72 3.07 -1.36 -8.98
C ILE A 72 4.04 -0.18 -8.86
N HIS A 73 4.86 -0.16 -7.81
CA HIS A 73 5.81 0.94 -7.60
C HIS A 73 6.80 1.11 -8.77
N LYS A 74 7.31 -0.01 -9.33
CA LYS A 74 8.17 0.03 -10.52
C LYS A 74 7.46 0.66 -11.72
N HIS A 75 6.21 0.25 -11.98
CA HIS A 75 5.43 0.80 -13.09
C HIS A 75 5.10 2.27 -12.89
N LEU A 76 4.72 2.69 -11.69
CA LEU A 76 4.43 4.10 -11.39
C LEU A 76 5.65 5.00 -11.59
N ARG A 77 6.84 4.58 -11.13
CA ARG A 77 8.07 5.36 -11.36
C ARG A 77 8.45 5.46 -12.83
N ALA A 78 8.20 4.40 -13.61
CA ALA A 78 8.49 4.40 -15.05
C ALA A 78 7.53 5.33 -15.82
N THR A 79 6.25 5.36 -15.42
CA THR A 79 5.21 6.16 -16.07
C THR A 79 5.26 7.64 -15.66
N PHE A 80 5.48 7.95 -14.39
CA PHE A 80 5.40 9.30 -13.84
C PHE A 80 6.78 9.86 -13.47
N GLN A 81 7.67 10.03 -14.46
CA GLN A 81 9.08 10.37 -14.24
C GLN A 81 9.29 11.74 -13.58
N GLU A 82 8.39 12.69 -13.85
CA GLU A 82 8.45 14.06 -13.31
C GLU A 82 7.78 14.20 -11.94
N ILE A 83 7.13 13.15 -11.43
CA ILE A 83 6.39 13.16 -10.17
C ILE A 83 7.06 12.20 -9.18
N ARG A 84 7.32 12.66 -7.95
CA ARG A 84 7.97 11.80 -6.95
C ARG A 84 6.98 10.79 -6.38
N VAL A 85 7.19 9.51 -6.69
CA VAL A 85 6.44 8.40 -6.08
C VAL A 85 7.11 8.00 -4.76
N VAL A 86 6.36 8.12 -3.66
CA VAL A 86 6.85 7.87 -2.28
C VAL A 86 5.89 6.97 -1.51
N HIS A 87 6.42 6.20 -0.56
CA HIS A 87 5.60 5.42 0.37
C HIS A 87 5.35 6.22 1.66
N SER A 88 4.19 6.02 2.28
CA SER A 88 3.96 6.48 3.65
C SER A 88 4.84 5.68 4.63
N PRO A 89 5.43 6.31 5.67
CA PRO A 89 6.15 5.59 6.73
C PRO A 89 5.30 4.57 7.49
N SER A 90 3.98 4.77 7.48
CA SER A 90 3.00 3.85 8.06
C SER A 90 1.93 3.57 7.01
N GLN A 91 2.21 2.68 6.05
CA GLN A 91 1.33 2.45 4.89
C GLN A 91 -0.10 2.10 5.31
N ASP A 92 -0.30 1.16 6.23
CA ASP A 92 -1.63 0.69 6.64
C ASP A 92 -2.39 1.70 7.53
N LEU A 93 -1.67 2.60 8.19
CA LEU A 93 -2.26 3.60 9.08
C LEU A 93 -2.25 5.00 8.50
N ALA A 94 -1.74 5.20 7.27
CA ALA A 94 -1.56 6.53 6.69
C ALA A 94 -2.88 7.31 6.67
N VAL A 95 -3.96 6.63 6.30
CA VAL A 95 -5.30 7.24 6.21
C VAL A 95 -5.87 7.51 7.60
N ALA A 96 -5.87 6.50 8.49
CA ALA A 96 -6.41 6.64 9.85
C ALA A 96 -5.61 7.66 10.68
N GLY A 97 -4.29 7.57 10.66
CA GLY A 97 -3.38 8.50 11.30
C GLY A 97 -3.51 9.91 10.75
N GLY A 98 -3.69 10.06 9.42
CA GLY A 98 -3.99 11.35 8.80
C GLY A 98 -5.32 11.96 9.28
N ALA A 99 -6.36 11.14 9.42
CA ALA A 99 -7.65 11.58 9.95
C ALA A 99 -7.54 12.03 11.42
N VAL A 100 -6.86 11.27 12.28
CA VAL A 100 -6.61 11.66 13.68
C VAL A 100 -5.81 12.95 13.75
N ALA A 101 -4.71 13.08 12.98
CA ALA A 101 -3.90 14.29 12.93
C ALA A 101 -4.73 15.51 12.48
N ARG A 102 -5.66 15.33 11.52
CA ARG A 102 -6.58 16.38 11.09
C ARG A 102 -7.52 16.82 12.22
N LEU A 103 -8.08 15.86 12.98
CA LEU A 103 -8.98 16.12 14.11
C LEU A 103 -8.27 16.88 15.23
N MET A 104 -7.05 16.46 15.57
CA MET A 104 -6.21 17.16 16.57
C MET A 104 -5.91 18.60 16.12
N ARG A 105 -5.56 18.82 14.84
CA ARG A 105 -5.32 20.17 14.31
C ARG A 105 -6.56 21.06 14.26
N SER A 106 -7.74 20.49 14.06
CA SER A 106 -9.00 21.25 14.12
C SER A 106 -9.44 21.62 15.54
N GLY A 107 -8.73 21.19 16.58
CA GLY A 107 -9.08 21.49 17.97
C GLY A 107 -10.36 20.80 18.46
N ILE A 108 -10.83 19.77 17.75
CA ILE A 108 -12.02 18.98 18.12
C ILE A 108 -11.71 18.12 19.36
N PHE A 109 -10.46 17.70 19.51
CA PHE A 109 -9.93 17.17 20.77
C PHE A 109 -9.28 18.32 21.54
N LYS A 110 -10.08 19.10 22.29
CA LYS A 110 -9.54 19.85 23.42
C LYS A 110 -9.21 18.85 24.52
N HIS A 111 -8.00 18.95 25.06
CA HIS A 111 -7.64 18.23 26.27
C HIS A 111 -8.38 18.89 27.44
N ASP A 112 -9.56 18.40 27.80
CA ASP A 112 -10.18 18.71 29.09
C ASP A 112 -9.37 17.99 30.17
N GLN A 113 -8.35 18.66 30.68
CA GLN A 113 -7.78 18.39 32.00
C GLN A 113 -8.42 19.37 32.98
N ASP A 114 -9.73 19.25 33.20
CA ASP A 114 -10.34 19.69 34.44
C ASP A 114 -10.62 18.43 35.27
N ILE A 115 -9.57 17.93 35.94
CA ILE A 115 -9.76 17.02 37.07
C ILE A 115 -10.23 17.89 38.23
N PRO A 116 -11.47 17.75 38.73
CA PRO A 116 -11.89 18.46 39.92
C PRO A 116 -11.19 17.82 41.12
N GLY A 117 -10.28 18.54 41.79
CA GLY A 117 -9.96 18.21 43.18
C GLY A 117 -8.50 18.15 43.65
N THR A 118 -7.53 18.80 43.00
CA THR A 118 -6.20 18.96 43.63
C THR A 118 -5.77 20.42 43.70
N SER A 119 -6.26 21.11 44.72
CA SER A 119 -5.63 22.33 45.24
C SER A 119 -4.49 21.91 46.18
N PRO A 120 -3.24 22.33 45.96
CA PRO A 120 -2.21 22.20 46.99
C PRO A 120 -2.41 23.33 48.01
N THR A 121 -2.57 22.92 49.27
CA THR A 121 -2.42 23.76 50.47
C THR A 121 -1.00 24.29 50.61
#